data_AF-A0A523VJM3-F1
#
_entry.id   AF-A0A523VJM3-F1
#
_cell.length_a   1.000
_cell.length_b   1.000
_cell.length_c   1.000
_cell.angle_alpha   90.00
_cell.angle_beta   90.00
_cell.angle_gamma   90.00
#
_symmetry.space_group_name_H-M   'P 1'
#
loop_
_entity.id
_entity.type
_entity.pdbx_description
1 polymer ?
#
loop_
_entity_poly.entity_id
_entity_poly.type
_entity_poly.pdbx_seq_one_letter_code
_entity_poly.pdbx_strand_id
1 'polypeptide(L)'
;QVIIVFAILPTLVRADSCPVVSRDSIIKYAQSGVGSPYVWGGDKWNPNNKGWGGADCSGYVLKAWQIPYKAGYTQSVGHPYSTFNFYFKKTHWYPINRNNLAKGDILVYRNKGRGHVAIYHYGDKWGSPVVYEARSRKHGIVHGARYFPSYYKGRRRHRLVNSDPKLMATVKISSNSYLKALPEGYASTKLYVDFLSKKDPLFVRNSDYSSNTMVGATLFNYHLRRGVLGQQKVGVAAYQQSGLAQIWRGNGFIRLLTHGQKMYAWRQNAGFKYLAKNISQSARTNYINYFEPKRDLLYLTNPRFKAVKAVVYLVNNNKVYHRKTVRIARRSVAMVSYKRSKQRRLKGVYVRINASGGRIFVSKKTKSSFYTPAQTANKINKTLYIQNFDPARNLLYITNPNRRKARLILKYIQDGRSRYQKRIHIRPHDVVLVDKRRRLKRLGETFIKIIANVSVVASNRMARATYQLAEPLSFANKTTYVADFNAASETLYILNPIGSVQKATVNIFTGNTLVYSNVFSIGKYRQLPIDLRSSAAARYSNTYVQIISEIS
;
A
#
# COMPACT_ATOMS: atom_id res chain seq x y z
N GLN A 1 -39.20 9.20 -66.85
CA GLN A 1 -39.31 8.36 -65.63
C GLN A 1 -38.03 8.54 -64.82
N VAL A 2 -38.12 9.07 -63.60
CA VAL A 2 -36.96 9.26 -62.71
C VAL A 2 -36.95 8.12 -61.70
N ILE A 3 -35.97 7.23 -61.79
CA ILE A 3 -35.78 6.13 -60.84
C ILE A 3 -34.98 6.67 -59.65
N ILE A 4 -35.66 6.84 -58.52
CA ILE A 4 -35.01 7.18 -57.24
C ILE A 4 -34.52 5.87 -56.60
N VAL A 5 -33.21 5.63 -56.67
CA VAL A 5 -32.55 4.52 -55.98
C VAL A 5 -32.32 4.91 -54.52
N PHE A 6 -33.12 4.39 -53.60
CA PHE A 6 -32.84 4.46 -52.17
C PHE A 6 -31.66 3.54 -51.83
N ALA A 7 -30.46 4.11 -51.75
CA ALA A 7 -29.31 3.43 -51.17
C ALA A 7 -29.56 3.23 -49.66
N ILE A 8 -30.01 2.04 -49.25
CA ILE A 8 -30.08 1.63 -47.85
C ILE A 8 -28.64 1.45 -47.37
N LEU A 9 -28.04 2.52 -46.82
CA LEU A 9 -26.77 2.43 -46.13
C LEU A 9 -26.99 1.59 -44.85
N PRO A 10 -26.32 0.45 -44.67
CA PRO A 10 -26.44 -0.32 -43.43
C PRO A 10 -25.89 0.54 -42.29
N THR A 11 -26.79 1.03 -41.44
CA THR A 11 -26.38 1.63 -40.17
C THR A 11 -25.69 0.54 -39.36
N LEU A 12 -24.37 0.68 -39.17
CA LEU A 12 -23.60 -0.19 -38.28
C LEU A 12 -24.18 -0.10 -36.86
N VAL A 13 -25.12 -1.00 -36.55
CA VAL A 13 -25.63 -1.17 -35.19
C VAL A 13 -24.50 -1.75 -34.37
N ARG A 14 -23.77 -0.86 -33.69
CA ARG A 14 -22.65 -1.25 -32.82
C ARG A 14 -23.21 -2.16 -31.71
N ALA A 15 -22.79 -3.42 -31.70
CA ALA A 15 -23.33 -4.44 -30.80
C ALA A 15 -23.38 -3.94 -29.34
N ASP A 16 -24.58 -4.05 -28.74
CA ASP A 16 -24.86 -3.65 -27.38
C ASP A 16 -24.06 -4.53 -26.40
N SER A 17 -22.87 -4.06 -26.03
CA SER A 17 -21.84 -4.88 -25.41
C SER A 17 -21.38 -4.24 -24.12
N CYS A 18 -22.01 -4.56 -22.99
CA CYS A 18 -21.58 -4.08 -21.67
C CYS A 18 -20.09 -4.40 -21.44
N PRO A 19 -19.15 -3.44 -21.55
CA PRO A 19 -17.73 -3.74 -21.47
C PRO A 19 -17.33 -4.10 -20.03
N VAL A 20 -16.23 -4.79 -19.80
CA VAL A 20 -15.69 -4.91 -18.44
C VAL A 20 -15.14 -3.54 -18.01
N VAL A 21 -15.60 -3.02 -16.88
CA VAL A 21 -15.11 -1.76 -16.29
C VAL A 21 -14.87 -1.93 -14.79
N SER A 22 -13.94 -1.17 -14.23
CA SER A 22 -13.74 -1.14 -12.79
C SER A 22 -14.63 -0.08 -12.13
N ARG A 23 -14.90 -0.25 -10.83
CA ARG A 23 -15.59 0.78 -10.02
C ARG A 23 -14.85 2.12 -10.04
N ASP A 24 -13.53 2.08 -10.02
CA ASP A 24 -12.68 3.27 -10.05
C ASP A 24 -12.78 3.98 -11.41
N SER A 25 -12.82 3.21 -12.50
CA SER A 25 -13.01 3.75 -13.85
C SER A 25 -14.36 4.46 -13.97
N ILE A 26 -15.44 3.89 -13.43
CA ILE A 26 -16.77 4.53 -13.41
C ILE A 26 -16.72 5.87 -12.67
N ILE A 27 -16.15 5.89 -11.47
CA ILE A 27 -16.08 7.11 -10.66
C ILE A 27 -15.19 8.17 -11.30
N LYS A 28 -14.03 7.77 -11.85
CA LYS A 28 -13.14 8.68 -12.58
C LYS A 28 -13.85 9.29 -13.78
N TYR A 29 -14.62 8.47 -14.50
CA TYR A 29 -15.42 8.92 -15.63
C TYR A 29 -16.50 9.90 -15.19
N ALA A 30 -17.28 9.56 -14.17
CA ALA A 30 -18.28 10.48 -13.58
C ALA A 30 -17.61 11.80 -13.14
N GLN A 31 -16.57 11.76 -12.32
CA GLN A 31 -15.85 12.93 -11.82
C GLN A 31 -15.43 13.90 -12.94
N SER A 32 -15.07 13.39 -14.12
CA SER A 32 -14.69 14.22 -15.26
C SER A 32 -15.81 15.14 -15.79
N GLY A 33 -17.08 14.80 -15.53
CA GLY A 33 -18.24 15.60 -15.89
C GLY A 33 -18.64 16.65 -14.85
N VAL A 34 -18.11 16.58 -13.62
CA VAL A 34 -18.46 17.56 -12.58
C VAL A 34 -18.08 18.97 -13.03
N GLY A 35 -19.01 19.92 -12.83
CA GLY A 35 -18.92 21.31 -13.29
C GLY A 35 -19.48 21.55 -14.69
N SER A 36 -19.80 20.50 -15.46
CA SER A 36 -20.47 20.66 -16.75
C SER A 36 -21.96 20.96 -16.60
N PRO A 37 -22.61 21.57 -17.60
CA PRO A 37 -24.02 21.94 -17.53
C PRO A 37 -24.92 20.71 -17.52
N TYR A 38 -26.13 20.90 -17.02
CA TYR A 38 -27.19 19.94 -17.22
C TYR A 38 -27.86 20.23 -18.55
N VAL A 39 -27.85 19.26 -19.45
CA VAL A 39 -28.49 19.37 -20.77
C VAL A 39 -29.50 18.23 -20.88
N TRP A 40 -30.77 18.57 -21.05
CA TRP A 40 -31.84 17.57 -21.21
C TRP A 40 -31.57 16.71 -22.44
N GLY A 41 -31.53 15.37 -22.29
CA GLY A 41 -31.16 14.45 -23.36
C GLY A 41 -29.65 14.40 -23.67
N GLY A 42 -28.82 15.17 -22.95
CA GLY A 42 -27.38 15.18 -23.15
C GLY A 42 -26.68 13.99 -22.50
N ASP A 43 -25.55 13.58 -23.07
CA ASP A 43 -24.70 12.48 -22.57
C ASP A 43 -23.19 12.71 -22.80
N LYS A 44 -22.78 13.94 -23.13
CA LYS A 44 -21.40 14.27 -23.53
C LYS A 44 -20.91 15.52 -22.83
N TRP A 45 -19.62 15.57 -22.52
CA TRP A 45 -18.99 16.75 -21.90
C TRP A 45 -17.51 16.80 -22.26
N ASN A 46 -16.88 17.95 -22.04
CA ASN A 46 -15.44 18.10 -22.19
C ASN A 46 -14.80 18.37 -20.82
N PRO A 47 -13.96 17.47 -20.29
CA PRO A 47 -13.26 17.70 -19.02
C PRO A 47 -12.37 18.95 -19.02
N ASN A 48 -11.91 19.39 -20.20
CA ASN A 48 -11.06 20.57 -20.38
C ASN A 48 -11.84 21.85 -20.72
N ASN A 49 -13.15 21.74 -21.02
CA ASN A 49 -14.03 22.89 -21.25
C ASN A 49 -15.38 22.61 -20.60
N LYS A 50 -15.52 23.06 -19.35
CA LYS A 50 -16.71 22.81 -18.54
C LYS A 50 -17.96 23.53 -19.03
N GLY A 51 -17.85 24.52 -19.91
CA GLY A 51 -19.01 25.14 -20.56
C GLY A 51 -19.53 24.35 -21.78
N TRP A 52 -18.76 23.40 -22.30
CA TRP A 52 -19.12 22.67 -23.52
C TRP A 52 -19.91 21.39 -23.24
N GLY A 53 -21.02 21.23 -23.96
CA GLY A 53 -21.90 20.08 -23.85
C GLY A 53 -22.64 20.05 -22.52
N GLY A 54 -22.92 18.85 -22.04
CA GLY A 54 -23.61 18.58 -20.79
C GLY A 54 -24.37 17.27 -20.85
N ALA A 55 -24.87 16.85 -19.70
CA ALA A 55 -25.65 15.63 -19.61
C ALA A 55 -26.87 15.79 -18.71
N ASP A 56 -27.90 14.99 -18.96
CA ASP A 56 -28.96 14.79 -17.98
C ASP A 56 -28.59 13.66 -17.02
N CYS A 57 -29.47 13.40 -16.04
CA CYS A 57 -29.21 12.40 -15.01
C CYS A 57 -28.88 11.01 -15.59
N SER A 58 -29.67 10.52 -16.54
CA SER A 58 -29.50 9.21 -17.18
C SER A 58 -28.33 9.17 -18.16
N GLY A 59 -28.17 10.19 -19.00
CA GLY A 59 -27.09 10.27 -19.98
C GLY A 59 -25.72 10.31 -19.30
N TYR A 60 -25.63 11.04 -18.18
CA TYR A 60 -24.42 11.08 -17.36
C TYR A 60 -24.06 9.71 -16.77
N VAL A 61 -25.03 8.99 -16.21
CA VAL A 61 -24.81 7.65 -15.65
C VAL A 61 -24.43 6.65 -16.73
N LEU A 62 -25.12 6.65 -17.86
CA LEU A 62 -24.80 5.77 -18.99
C LEU A 62 -23.37 5.94 -19.46
N LYS A 63 -22.98 7.20 -19.63
CA LYS A 63 -21.65 7.55 -20.09
C LYS A 63 -20.58 7.15 -19.07
N ALA A 64 -20.79 7.42 -17.78
CA ALA A 64 -19.88 6.99 -16.73
C ALA A 64 -19.77 5.46 -16.60
N TRP A 65 -20.88 4.75 -16.82
CA TRP A 65 -20.90 3.29 -16.87
C TRP A 65 -20.36 2.71 -18.18
N GLN A 66 -20.07 3.53 -19.19
CA GLN A 66 -19.62 3.10 -20.51
C GLN A 66 -20.59 2.06 -21.11
N ILE A 67 -21.89 2.40 -21.09
CA ILE A 67 -22.98 1.59 -21.64
C ILE A 67 -23.66 2.41 -22.75
N PRO A 68 -23.98 1.80 -23.91
CA PRO A 68 -23.83 0.38 -24.25
C PRO A 68 -22.41 -0.07 -24.60
N TYR A 69 -21.51 0.87 -24.91
CA TYR A 69 -20.12 0.60 -25.25
C TYR A 69 -19.18 1.66 -24.67
N LYS A 70 -17.86 1.42 -24.73
CA LYS A 70 -16.86 2.42 -24.36
C LYS A 70 -16.85 3.58 -25.34
N ALA A 71 -16.96 4.79 -24.82
CA ALA A 71 -16.98 6.01 -25.64
C ALA A 71 -16.19 7.12 -24.94
N GLY A 72 -15.54 7.98 -25.72
CA GLY A 72 -14.80 9.14 -25.20
C GLY A 72 -15.72 10.22 -24.62
N TYR A 73 -15.18 11.15 -23.84
CA TYR A 73 -15.97 12.15 -23.09
C TYR A 73 -16.85 13.02 -24.00
N THR A 74 -16.30 13.45 -25.13
CA THR A 74 -16.96 14.33 -26.11
C THR A 74 -17.81 13.59 -27.14
N GLN A 75 -17.70 12.26 -27.19
CA GLN A 75 -18.50 11.42 -28.07
C GLN A 75 -19.90 11.24 -27.46
N SER A 76 -20.98 11.15 -28.24
CA SER A 76 -22.29 10.74 -27.72
C SER A 76 -22.42 9.22 -27.75
N VAL A 77 -23.23 8.65 -26.86
CA VAL A 77 -23.66 7.24 -26.94
C VAL A 77 -25.13 7.11 -27.38
N GLY A 78 -25.79 8.21 -27.75
CA GLY A 78 -27.15 8.24 -28.30
C GLY A 78 -28.25 8.13 -27.25
N HIS A 79 -27.93 8.26 -25.96
CA HIS A 79 -28.87 8.21 -24.82
C HIS A 79 -29.95 7.10 -24.90
N PRO A 80 -29.58 5.81 -25.11
CA PRO A 80 -30.57 4.75 -25.36
C PRO A 80 -31.35 4.29 -24.13
N TYR A 81 -31.02 4.78 -22.93
CA TYR A 81 -31.66 4.36 -21.70
C TYR A 81 -31.97 5.54 -20.78
N SER A 82 -33.23 5.61 -20.34
CA SER A 82 -33.70 6.62 -19.39
C SER A 82 -33.74 6.07 -17.96
N THR A 83 -34.15 6.90 -17.01
CA THR A 83 -34.48 6.47 -15.64
C THR A 83 -35.53 5.36 -15.59
N PHE A 84 -36.42 5.26 -16.59
CA PHE A 84 -37.36 4.14 -16.72
C PHE A 84 -36.62 2.81 -16.91
N ASN A 85 -35.64 2.76 -17.83
CA ASN A 85 -34.88 1.56 -18.11
C ASN A 85 -34.09 1.12 -16.87
N PHE A 86 -33.34 2.04 -16.23
CA PHE A 86 -32.60 1.75 -15.00
C PHE A 86 -33.52 1.25 -13.86
N TYR A 87 -34.75 1.77 -13.79
CA TYR A 87 -35.68 1.41 -12.73
C TYR A 87 -36.44 0.11 -12.99
N PHE A 88 -36.79 -0.25 -14.23
CA PHE A 88 -37.65 -1.40 -14.52
C PHE A 88 -36.97 -2.56 -15.27
N LYS A 89 -35.89 -2.31 -16.01
CA LYS A 89 -35.23 -3.33 -16.86
C LYS A 89 -33.93 -3.82 -16.23
N LYS A 90 -33.34 -4.89 -16.81
CA LYS A 90 -32.12 -5.56 -16.32
C LYS A 90 -31.06 -5.79 -17.43
N THR A 91 -31.09 -5.01 -18.51
CA THR A 91 -30.26 -5.26 -19.71
C THR A 91 -28.76 -5.31 -19.38
N HIS A 92 -28.23 -4.27 -18.73
CA HIS A 92 -26.79 -4.16 -18.39
C HIS A 92 -26.51 -4.04 -16.90
N TRP A 93 -27.52 -4.27 -16.07
CA TRP A 93 -27.48 -4.09 -14.63
C TRP A 93 -28.52 -4.98 -13.95
N TYR A 94 -28.36 -5.18 -12.65
CA TYR A 94 -29.27 -5.96 -11.82
C TYR A 94 -29.66 -5.19 -10.54
N PRO A 95 -30.84 -5.48 -9.95
CA PRO A 95 -31.19 -5.00 -8.61
C PRO A 95 -30.15 -5.38 -7.57
N ILE A 96 -29.86 -4.45 -6.66
CA ILE A 96 -29.18 -4.76 -5.40
C ILE A 96 -29.96 -4.14 -4.25
N ASN A 97 -29.86 -4.76 -3.06
CA ASN A 97 -30.32 -4.11 -1.84
C ASN A 97 -29.50 -2.82 -1.62
N ARG A 98 -30.14 -1.73 -1.20
CA ARG A 98 -29.49 -0.44 -0.96
C ARG A 98 -28.41 -0.53 0.12
N ASN A 99 -28.57 -1.42 1.11
CA ASN A 99 -27.51 -1.77 2.08
C ASN A 99 -26.23 -2.28 1.42
N ASN A 100 -26.35 -2.90 0.25
CA ASN A 100 -25.23 -3.47 -0.49
C ASN A 100 -24.61 -2.50 -1.49
N LEU A 101 -25.04 -1.22 -1.51
CA LEU A 101 -24.41 -0.20 -2.34
C LEU A 101 -22.90 -0.15 -2.10
N ALA A 102 -22.18 -0.13 -3.20
CA ALA A 102 -20.75 0.07 -3.25
C ALA A 102 -20.43 1.09 -4.34
N LYS A 103 -19.26 1.70 -4.23
CA LYS A 103 -18.78 2.74 -5.14
C LYS A 103 -19.02 2.41 -6.61
N GLY A 104 -19.68 3.29 -7.37
CA GLY A 104 -20.00 3.09 -8.79
C GLY A 104 -21.32 2.37 -9.07
N ASP A 105 -22.01 1.86 -8.04
CA ASP A 105 -23.42 1.48 -8.16
C ASP A 105 -24.29 2.75 -8.30
N ILE A 106 -25.55 2.60 -8.69
CA ILE A 106 -26.46 3.75 -8.84
C ILE A 106 -27.65 3.68 -7.90
N LEU A 107 -28.16 4.85 -7.55
CA LEU A 107 -29.45 5.09 -6.92
C LEU A 107 -30.38 5.62 -8.00
N VAL A 108 -31.52 4.96 -8.22
CA VAL A 108 -32.52 5.39 -9.21
C VAL A 108 -33.93 5.41 -8.64
N TYR A 109 -34.72 6.43 -9.01
CA TYR A 109 -36.17 6.41 -8.84
C TYR A 109 -36.90 6.75 -10.14
N ARG A 110 -38.15 6.29 -10.22
CA ARG A 110 -39.10 6.62 -11.30
C ARG A 110 -40.51 6.64 -10.73
N ASN A 111 -41.26 7.71 -10.99
CA ASN A 111 -42.67 7.87 -10.62
C ASN A 111 -43.40 8.75 -11.65
N LYS A 112 -44.52 8.28 -12.23
CA LYS A 112 -45.41 9.01 -13.16
C LYS A 112 -44.66 9.93 -14.16
N GLY A 113 -43.75 9.35 -14.94
CA GLY A 113 -42.99 10.10 -15.96
C GLY A 113 -41.78 10.90 -15.44
N ARG A 114 -41.68 11.15 -14.14
CA ARG A 114 -40.52 11.80 -13.49
C ARG A 114 -39.56 10.76 -12.94
N GLY A 115 -38.27 11.08 -12.92
CA GLY A 115 -37.27 10.18 -12.36
C GLY A 115 -35.93 10.86 -12.25
N HIS A 116 -35.04 10.25 -11.47
CA HIS A 116 -33.67 10.71 -11.32
C HIS A 116 -32.76 9.52 -11.03
N VAL A 117 -31.51 9.63 -11.46
CA VAL A 117 -30.49 8.62 -11.21
C VAL A 117 -29.16 9.30 -10.84
N ALA A 118 -28.45 8.70 -9.90
CA ALA A 118 -27.18 9.19 -9.40
C ALA A 118 -26.20 8.02 -9.16
N ILE A 119 -24.90 8.27 -9.31
CA ILE A 119 -23.86 7.27 -9.06
C ILE A 119 -23.41 7.40 -7.60
N TYR A 120 -23.60 6.33 -6.83
CA TYR A 120 -23.15 6.25 -5.45
C TYR A 120 -21.61 6.25 -5.37
N HIS A 121 -21.06 7.15 -4.55
CA HIS A 121 -19.63 7.20 -4.27
C HIS A 121 -19.30 6.54 -2.93
N TYR A 122 -19.75 7.13 -1.83
CA TYR A 122 -19.58 6.64 -0.46
C TYR A 122 -20.59 7.30 0.49
N GLY A 123 -20.55 6.95 1.78
CA GLY A 123 -21.33 7.60 2.82
C GLY A 123 -22.54 6.80 3.29
N ASP A 124 -23.47 7.47 3.95
CA ASP A 124 -24.70 6.85 4.44
C ASP A 124 -25.58 6.44 3.26
N LYS A 125 -25.80 5.13 3.14
CA LYS A 125 -26.53 4.56 2.01
C LYS A 125 -28.01 4.92 2.05
N TRP A 126 -28.61 5.18 3.21
CA TRP A 126 -30.06 5.41 3.35
C TRP A 126 -30.45 6.88 3.54
N GLY A 127 -29.60 7.69 4.19
CA GLY A 127 -29.82 9.12 4.32
C GLY A 127 -29.19 9.90 3.17
N SER A 128 -28.02 10.49 3.44
CA SER A 128 -27.35 11.44 2.56
C SER A 128 -26.04 10.90 1.98
N PRO A 129 -26.09 9.94 1.04
CA PRO A 129 -24.88 9.45 0.39
C PRO A 129 -24.22 10.57 -0.40
N VAL A 130 -22.90 10.48 -0.53
CA VAL A 130 -22.14 11.28 -1.47
C VAL A 130 -22.29 10.64 -2.84
N VAL A 131 -22.82 11.39 -3.81
CA VAL A 131 -23.11 10.91 -5.16
C VAL A 131 -22.54 11.83 -6.23
N TYR A 132 -22.38 11.29 -7.43
CA TYR A 132 -22.24 12.07 -8.66
C TYR A 132 -23.59 12.08 -9.38
N GLU A 133 -24.07 13.26 -9.75
CA GLU A 133 -25.34 13.41 -10.47
C GLU A 133 -25.36 14.63 -11.38
N ALA A 134 -26.01 14.53 -12.54
CA ALA A 134 -26.48 15.69 -13.27
C ALA A 134 -27.81 16.12 -12.65
N ARG A 135 -27.77 17.08 -11.71
CA ARG A 135 -28.84 17.32 -10.74
C ARG A 135 -30.04 18.04 -11.36
N SER A 136 -29.81 19.16 -12.04
CA SER A 136 -30.83 19.94 -12.74
C SER A 136 -30.17 21.07 -13.53
N ARG A 137 -30.95 21.77 -14.37
CA ARG A 137 -30.50 22.96 -15.14
C ARG A 137 -29.80 24.01 -14.27
N LYS A 138 -30.27 24.25 -13.03
CA LYS A 138 -29.68 25.22 -12.10
C LYS A 138 -28.32 24.81 -11.55
N HIS A 139 -28.06 23.51 -11.42
CA HIS A 139 -26.88 23.01 -10.68
C HIS A 139 -25.83 22.37 -11.59
N GLY A 140 -26.22 21.91 -12.79
CA GLY A 140 -25.35 21.13 -13.65
C GLY A 140 -25.02 19.74 -13.08
N ILE A 141 -23.84 19.26 -13.42
CA ILE A 141 -23.26 18.01 -12.91
C ILE A 141 -22.47 18.30 -11.64
N VAL A 142 -22.86 17.68 -10.55
CA VAL A 142 -22.35 17.94 -9.21
C VAL A 142 -21.84 16.67 -8.53
N HIS A 143 -21.03 16.88 -7.49
CA HIS A 143 -20.56 15.86 -6.58
C HIS A 143 -20.77 16.33 -5.15
N GLY A 144 -21.55 15.61 -4.35
CA GLY A 144 -21.86 16.03 -2.99
C GLY A 144 -22.80 15.10 -2.26
N ALA A 145 -22.97 15.34 -0.96
CA ALA A 145 -23.95 14.66 -0.14
C ALA A 145 -25.35 15.22 -0.43
N ARG A 146 -26.33 14.33 -0.63
CA ARG A 146 -27.73 14.71 -0.82
C ARG A 146 -28.63 13.62 -0.24
N TYR A 147 -29.73 14.01 0.38
CA TYR A 147 -30.72 13.06 0.88
C TYR A 147 -31.43 12.32 -0.26
N PHE A 148 -31.46 10.98 -0.18
CA PHE A 148 -32.15 10.10 -1.13
C PHE A 148 -33.22 9.28 -0.37
N PRO A 149 -34.52 9.58 -0.54
CA PRO A 149 -35.59 8.86 0.15
C PRO A 149 -35.61 7.36 -0.12
N SER A 150 -36.33 6.60 0.71
CA SER A 150 -36.40 5.13 0.67
C SER A 150 -36.92 4.56 -0.67
N TYR A 151 -37.68 5.34 -1.45
CA TYR A 151 -38.19 4.91 -2.76
C TYR A 151 -37.11 4.80 -3.86
N TYR A 152 -35.88 5.26 -3.61
CA TYR A 152 -34.76 5.01 -4.52
C TYR A 152 -34.28 3.56 -4.43
N LYS A 153 -34.09 2.92 -5.59
CA LYS A 153 -33.57 1.55 -5.71
C LYS A 153 -32.08 1.55 -6.05
N GLY A 154 -31.35 0.59 -5.49
CA GLY A 154 -29.97 0.32 -5.87
C GLY A 154 -29.88 -0.53 -7.14
N ARG A 155 -29.03 -0.14 -8.08
CA ARG A 155 -28.67 -0.98 -9.25
C ARG A 155 -27.16 -1.13 -9.36
N ARG A 156 -26.74 -2.31 -9.80
CA ARG A 156 -25.34 -2.61 -10.08
C ARG A 156 -25.17 -3.05 -11.51
N ARG A 157 -24.17 -2.50 -12.16
CA ARG A 157 -23.78 -2.83 -13.53
C ARG A 157 -23.26 -4.28 -13.64
N HIS A 158 -23.54 -4.95 -14.76
CA HIS A 158 -22.88 -6.19 -15.15
C HIS A 158 -21.38 -5.97 -15.38
N ARG A 159 -20.59 -7.07 -15.37
CA ARG A 159 -19.17 -7.05 -15.76
C ARG A 159 -18.33 -5.98 -15.03
N LEU A 160 -18.63 -5.76 -13.75
CA LEU A 160 -17.95 -4.81 -12.88
C LEU A 160 -16.81 -5.52 -12.12
N VAL A 161 -15.59 -4.99 -12.18
CA VAL A 161 -14.44 -5.49 -11.41
C VAL A 161 -14.04 -4.53 -10.29
N ASN A 162 -13.55 -5.06 -9.17
CA ASN A 162 -13.21 -4.26 -7.98
C ASN A 162 -11.82 -3.59 -8.04
N SER A 163 -10.98 -3.89 -9.05
CA SER A 163 -9.67 -3.27 -9.27
C SER A 163 -9.25 -3.38 -10.75
N ASP A 164 -8.41 -2.45 -11.22
CA ASP A 164 -7.85 -2.47 -12.59
C ASP A 164 -6.82 -3.61 -12.74
N PRO A 165 -6.86 -4.45 -13.79
CA PRO A 165 -6.09 -5.69 -13.87
C PRO A 165 -4.69 -5.52 -14.49
N LYS A 166 -3.62 -5.85 -13.73
CA LYS A 166 -2.26 -6.18 -14.21
C LYS A 166 -1.63 -7.30 -13.37
N LEU A 167 -0.80 -8.15 -14.00
CA LEU A 167 -0.34 -9.49 -13.58
C LEU A 167 -0.21 -9.71 -12.06
N MET A 168 -0.85 -10.76 -11.52
CA MET A 168 -1.01 -10.96 -10.07
C MET A 168 -0.58 -12.37 -9.61
N ALA A 169 0.51 -12.49 -8.85
CA ALA A 169 0.83 -13.72 -8.12
C ALA A 169 0.14 -13.72 -6.74
N THR A 170 -0.58 -14.79 -6.42
CA THR A 170 -1.51 -14.86 -5.28
C THR A 170 -1.24 -16.13 -4.45
N VAL A 171 -0.81 -16.03 -3.18
CA VAL A 171 -0.72 -17.22 -2.31
C VAL A 171 -2.07 -17.44 -1.61
N LYS A 172 -2.71 -18.59 -1.80
CA LYS A 172 -3.94 -18.93 -1.06
C LYS A 172 -3.53 -19.73 0.17
N ILE A 173 -3.79 -19.17 1.34
CA ILE A 173 -3.32 -19.72 2.62
C ILE A 173 -4.46 -20.48 3.34
N SER A 174 -5.72 -20.23 2.94
CA SER A 174 -6.90 -20.96 3.39
C SER A 174 -8.04 -20.88 2.36
N SER A 175 -9.08 -21.69 2.53
CA SER A 175 -10.29 -21.72 1.69
C SER A 175 -10.98 -20.35 1.54
N ASN A 176 -10.85 -19.46 2.52
CA ASN A 176 -11.64 -18.22 2.64
C ASN A 176 -10.81 -16.93 2.45
N SER A 177 -9.61 -16.99 1.87
CA SER A 177 -8.73 -15.81 1.75
C SER A 177 -8.40 -15.46 0.30
N TYR A 178 -8.78 -14.26 -0.13
CA TYR A 178 -8.33 -13.60 -1.36
C TYR A 178 -7.67 -12.26 -1.04
N LEU A 179 -7.07 -11.61 -2.04
CA LEU A 179 -5.80 -10.92 -1.94
C LEU A 179 -5.88 -9.52 -2.64
N LYS A 180 -5.34 -8.42 -2.06
CA LYS A 180 -5.21 -7.05 -2.65
C LYS A 180 -3.73 -6.57 -2.91
N ALA A 181 -3.51 -5.90 -4.05
CA ALA A 181 -2.23 -5.52 -4.71
C ALA A 181 -1.11 -4.79 -3.90
N LEU A 182 0.16 -4.95 -4.34
CA LEU A 182 1.30 -4.08 -3.98
C LEU A 182 1.50 -2.92 -4.99
N PRO A 183 2.16 -1.81 -4.61
CA PRO A 183 2.48 -0.69 -5.51
C PRO A 183 3.50 -1.01 -6.61
N GLU A 184 3.43 -0.27 -7.73
CA GLU A 184 4.28 -0.38 -8.93
C GLU A 184 5.79 -0.30 -8.69
N GLY A 185 6.23 0.39 -7.64
CA GLY A 185 7.65 0.59 -7.31
C GLY A 185 8.38 -0.65 -6.77
N TYR A 186 7.66 -1.69 -6.34
CA TYR A 186 8.26 -2.97 -5.87
C TYR A 186 8.32 -4.03 -6.96
N ALA A 187 7.84 -3.69 -8.14
CA ALA A 187 7.75 -4.60 -9.26
C ALA A 187 9.15 -4.84 -9.84
N SER A 188 9.54 -6.11 -9.97
CA SER A 188 10.75 -6.46 -10.70
C SER A 188 10.58 -7.76 -11.47
N THR A 189 11.45 -8.01 -12.43
CA THR A 189 11.50 -9.30 -13.15
C THR A 189 11.93 -10.47 -12.25
N LYS A 190 12.30 -10.22 -10.99
CA LYS A 190 12.82 -11.20 -10.02
C LYS A 190 12.21 -10.98 -8.64
N LEU A 191 11.23 -11.79 -8.26
CA LEU A 191 10.55 -11.67 -6.96
C LEU A 191 10.97 -12.81 -6.05
N TYR A 192 11.36 -12.51 -4.82
CA TYR A 192 11.66 -13.50 -3.79
C TYR A 192 10.55 -13.50 -2.75
N VAL A 193 9.85 -14.63 -2.64
CA VAL A 193 8.80 -14.87 -1.65
C VAL A 193 9.39 -15.72 -0.53
N ASP A 194 9.50 -15.13 0.66
CA ASP A 194 10.03 -15.81 1.84
C ASP A 194 9.03 -16.86 2.37
N PHE A 195 9.57 -18.06 2.64
CA PHE A 195 8.98 -19.16 3.44
C PHE A 195 7.50 -19.46 3.17
N LEU A 196 7.24 -20.47 2.33
CA LEU A 196 5.95 -21.17 2.30
C LEU A 196 6.00 -22.36 3.26
N SER A 197 4.92 -22.62 3.99
CA SER A 197 4.80 -23.89 4.71
C SER A 197 4.38 -25.00 3.73
N LYS A 198 4.62 -26.27 4.08
CA LYS A 198 4.13 -27.43 3.31
C LYS A 198 2.64 -27.40 2.95
N LYS A 199 1.82 -26.64 3.70
CA LYS A 199 0.36 -26.58 3.53
C LYS A 199 -0.12 -25.39 2.69
N ASP A 200 0.77 -24.47 2.29
CA ASP A 200 0.39 -23.23 1.62
C ASP A 200 0.59 -23.33 0.10
N PRO A 201 -0.48 -23.46 -0.71
CA PRO A 201 -0.35 -23.42 -2.17
C PRO A 201 -0.04 -22.01 -2.69
N LEU A 202 0.97 -21.92 -3.55
CA LEU A 202 1.23 -20.73 -4.38
C LEU A 202 0.40 -20.80 -5.66
N PHE A 203 -0.38 -19.77 -5.93
CA PHE A 203 -1.08 -19.58 -7.19
C PHE A 203 -0.52 -18.39 -7.94
N VAL A 204 -0.44 -18.48 -9.26
CA VAL A 204 0.02 -17.37 -10.11
C VAL A 204 -1.05 -17.12 -11.17
N ARG A 205 -1.42 -15.85 -11.36
CA ARG A 205 -2.43 -15.45 -12.34
C ARG A 205 -1.87 -14.40 -13.29
N ASN A 206 -2.11 -14.64 -14.57
CA ASN A 206 -1.89 -13.67 -15.62
C ASN A 206 -3.16 -12.82 -15.75
N SER A 207 -3.02 -11.50 -15.73
CA SER A 207 -4.16 -10.59 -15.91
C SER A 207 -3.90 -9.58 -17.02
N ASP A 208 -2.85 -9.79 -17.80
CA ASP A 208 -2.66 -9.09 -19.06
C ASP A 208 -3.46 -9.87 -20.11
N TYR A 209 -4.55 -9.28 -20.60
CA TYR A 209 -5.51 -9.94 -21.48
C TYR A 209 -4.97 -10.19 -22.89
N SER A 210 -3.76 -9.71 -23.20
CA SER A 210 -3.18 -9.73 -24.55
C SER A 210 -1.91 -10.57 -24.69
N SER A 211 -1.36 -11.16 -23.63
CA SER A 211 -0.08 -11.90 -23.75
C SER A 211 -0.07 -13.23 -22.97
N ASN A 212 0.35 -14.31 -23.64
CA ASN A 212 0.75 -15.56 -22.99
C ASN A 212 2.07 -15.32 -22.24
N THR A 213 1.99 -14.96 -20.96
CA THR A 213 3.18 -14.71 -20.14
C THR A 213 3.67 -16.01 -19.49
N MET A 214 4.90 -16.40 -19.84
CA MET A 214 5.61 -17.49 -19.16
C MET A 214 6.20 -16.98 -17.83
N VAL A 215 5.79 -17.57 -16.71
CA VAL A 215 6.37 -17.29 -15.39
C VAL A 215 7.28 -18.45 -15.01
N GLY A 216 8.58 -18.19 -14.90
CA GLY A 216 9.54 -19.13 -14.33
C GLY A 216 9.46 -19.12 -12.81
N ALA A 217 9.15 -20.25 -12.18
CA ALA A 217 9.24 -20.40 -10.73
C ALA A 217 10.43 -21.30 -10.37
N THR A 218 11.26 -20.88 -9.43
CA THR A 218 12.34 -21.70 -8.87
C THR A 218 12.18 -21.78 -7.36
N LEU A 219 11.95 -23.00 -6.85
CA LEU A 219 11.80 -23.28 -5.43
C LEU A 219 13.16 -23.61 -4.78
N PHE A 220 13.41 -23.03 -3.62
CA PHE A 220 14.58 -23.32 -2.79
C PHE A 220 14.14 -23.91 -1.46
N ASN A 221 14.32 -25.23 -1.30
CA ASN A 221 13.85 -25.96 -0.13
C ASN A 221 14.84 -25.88 1.05
N TYR A 222 14.31 -25.74 2.27
CA TYR A 222 15.05 -25.59 3.52
C TYR A 222 15.64 -26.91 4.05
N HIS A 223 15.09 -28.07 3.68
CA HIS A 223 15.43 -29.35 4.33
C HIS A 223 16.24 -30.34 3.51
N LEU A 224 16.37 -30.16 2.20
CA LEU A 224 17.22 -31.05 1.42
C LEU A 224 18.66 -30.51 1.50
N ARG A 225 19.53 -31.24 2.22
CA ARG A 225 20.99 -31.03 2.21
C ARG A 225 21.60 -31.16 0.80
N ARG A 226 20.81 -31.42 -0.24
CA ARG A 226 21.21 -31.56 -1.64
C ARG A 226 20.25 -30.79 -2.56
N GLY A 227 20.65 -29.57 -2.95
CA GLY A 227 20.25 -28.97 -4.23
C GLY A 227 18.94 -28.16 -4.31
N VAL A 228 18.88 -27.34 -5.35
CA VAL A 228 17.67 -26.65 -5.86
C VAL A 228 16.72 -27.72 -6.40
N LEU A 229 15.42 -27.66 -6.08
CA LEU A 229 14.43 -28.64 -6.56
C LEU A 229 14.03 -28.46 -8.05
N GLY A 230 14.97 -28.03 -8.89
CA GLY A 230 14.71 -27.72 -10.30
C GLY A 230 14.12 -26.32 -10.53
N GLN A 231 14.21 -25.86 -11.78
CA GLN A 231 13.52 -24.67 -12.28
C GLN A 231 12.33 -25.17 -13.10
N GLN A 232 11.11 -24.79 -12.71
CA GLN A 232 9.91 -25.14 -13.46
C GLN A 232 9.40 -23.87 -14.15
N LYS A 233 9.30 -23.93 -15.48
CA LYS A 233 8.59 -22.89 -16.24
C LYS A 233 7.10 -23.20 -16.15
N VAL A 234 6.32 -22.26 -15.65
CA VAL A 234 4.86 -22.38 -15.60
C VAL A 234 4.31 -21.41 -16.64
N GLY A 235 3.74 -21.96 -17.70
CA GLY A 235 2.96 -21.18 -18.65
C GLY A 235 1.67 -20.75 -17.99
N VAL A 236 1.41 -19.45 -17.96
CA VAL A 236 0.12 -18.92 -17.50
C VAL A 236 -0.59 -18.41 -18.74
N ALA A 237 -1.42 -19.28 -19.32
CA ALA A 237 -2.19 -18.96 -20.51
C ALA A 237 -2.98 -17.66 -20.30
N ALA A 238 -3.05 -16.85 -21.36
CA ALA A 238 -4.06 -15.81 -21.41
C ALA A 238 -5.42 -16.48 -21.22
N TYR A 239 -6.28 -15.89 -20.38
CA TYR A 239 -7.69 -16.26 -20.30
C TYR A 239 -8.01 -17.57 -19.56
N GLN A 240 -7.83 -17.64 -18.22
CA GLN A 240 -8.74 -18.47 -17.40
C GLN A 240 -8.96 -17.84 -16.02
N GLN A 241 -10.20 -17.44 -15.72
CA GLN A 241 -10.60 -17.11 -14.35
C GLN A 241 -10.51 -18.31 -13.38
N SER A 242 -10.43 -19.53 -13.92
CA SER A 242 -10.37 -20.82 -13.24
C SER A 242 -8.99 -21.51 -13.28
N GLY A 243 -8.06 -21.03 -14.11
CA GLY A 243 -6.74 -21.62 -14.30
C GLY A 243 -5.78 -21.22 -13.17
N LEU A 244 -5.99 -21.79 -11.99
CA LEU A 244 -5.01 -21.74 -10.92
C LEU A 244 -3.87 -22.70 -11.27
N ALA A 245 -2.75 -22.18 -11.80
CA ALA A 245 -1.52 -22.96 -11.76
C ALA A 245 -1.14 -23.12 -10.29
N GLN A 246 -1.44 -24.28 -9.69
CA GLN A 246 -0.98 -24.62 -8.36
C GLN A 246 0.48 -24.98 -8.48
N ILE A 247 1.34 -24.05 -8.08
CA ILE A 247 2.75 -24.17 -8.38
C ILE A 247 3.36 -25.20 -7.43
N TRP A 248 3.24 -25.11 -6.10
CA TRP A 248 4.00 -26.04 -5.23
C TRP A 248 3.45 -26.23 -3.80
N ARG A 249 3.92 -27.31 -3.14
CA ARG A 249 3.87 -27.56 -1.68
C ARG A 249 5.32 -27.76 -1.18
N GLY A 250 5.82 -26.97 -0.24
CA GLY A 250 7.18 -27.19 0.30
C GLY A 250 7.68 -26.15 1.31
N ASN A 251 8.66 -26.52 2.14
CA ASN A 251 9.31 -25.63 3.10
C ASN A 251 10.46 -24.89 2.41
N GLY A 252 10.34 -23.60 2.10
CA GLY A 252 11.38 -22.91 1.34
C GLY A 252 11.04 -21.49 0.91
N PHE A 253 11.96 -20.81 0.23
CA PHE A 253 11.66 -19.55 -0.45
C PHE A 253 11.53 -19.79 -1.95
N ILE A 254 10.67 -19.03 -2.61
CA ILE A 254 10.46 -19.11 -4.06
C ILE A 254 11.06 -17.88 -4.71
N ARG A 255 11.88 -18.10 -5.72
CA ARG A 255 12.25 -17.06 -6.68
C ARG A 255 11.33 -17.19 -7.87
N LEU A 256 10.55 -16.16 -8.11
CA LEU A 256 9.80 -16.01 -9.35
C LEU A 256 10.64 -15.18 -10.32
N LEU A 257 10.60 -15.57 -11.59
CA LEU A 257 11.28 -14.96 -12.72
C LEU A 257 10.27 -14.75 -13.83
N THR A 258 10.17 -13.53 -14.33
CA THR A 258 9.37 -13.20 -15.51
C THR A 258 10.28 -12.70 -16.62
N HIS A 259 9.99 -13.11 -17.85
CA HIS A 259 10.61 -12.54 -19.04
C HIS A 259 9.86 -11.25 -19.39
N GLY A 260 10.51 -10.09 -19.27
CA GLY A 260 9.99 -8.79 -19.72
C GLY A 260 8.99 -8.07 -18.81
N GLN A 261 8.26 -8.78 -17.94
CA GLN A 261 7.24 -8.16 -17.08
C GLN A 261 7.70 -8.04 -15.62
N LYS A 262 7.25 -7.01 -14.91
CA LYS A 262 7.55 -6.84 -13.48
C LYS A 262 6.50 -7.59 -12.63
N MET A 263 6.92 -8.35 -11.61
CA MET A 263 6.05 -9.13 -10.72
C MET A 263 5.76 -8.44 -9.39
N TYR A 264 4.60 -8.77 -8.82
CA TYR A 264 4.07 -8.29 -7.55
C TYR A 264 3.70 -9.48 -6.64
N ALA A 265 3.87 -9.37 -5.31
CA ALA A 265 3.34 -10.36 -4.36
C ALA A 265 2.85 -9.70 -3.07
N TRP A 266 1.75 -10.18 -2.48
CA TRP A 266 1.14 -9.58 -1.28
C TRP A 266 0.34 -10.60 -0.42
N ARG A 267 -0.21 -10.20 0.74
CA ARG A 267 -1.15 -10.99 1.58
C ARG A 267 -2.29 -10.17 2.25
N GLN A 268 -3.50 -10.75 2.41
CA GLN A 268 -4.57 -10.34 3.37
C GLN A 268 -4.97 -11.52 4.33
N ASN A 269 -4.88 -11.29 5.66
CA ASN A 269 -5.29 -12.01 6.92
C ASN A 269 -5.61 -13.53 6.99
N ALA A 270 -5.80 -14.21 8.14
CA ALA A 270 -5.31 -14.01 9.50
C ALA A 270 -4.21 -15.06 9.80
N GLY A 271 -3.17 -14.71 10.58
CA GLY A 271 -2.27 -15.69 11.19
C GLY A 271 -0.77 -15.59 10.91
N PHE A 272 -0.28 -15.18 9.72
CA PHE A 272 1.17 -15.16 9.44
C PHE A 272 1.60 -14.08 8.41
N LYS A 273 2.49 -13.16 8.76
CA LYS A 273 3.08 -12.22 7.78
C LYS A 273 4.28 -12.88 7.08
N TYR A 274 4.54 -12.65 5.80
CA TYR A 274 5.83 -12.93 5.16
C TYR A 274 6.29 -11.65 4.45
N LEU A 275 7.59 -11.33 4.49
CA LEU A 275 8.16 -10.11 3.90
C LEU A 275 8.82 -10.46 2.55
N ALA A 276 8.39 -9.83 1.46
CA ALA A 276 9.18 -9.80 0.23
C ALA A 276 10.30 -8.77 0.37
N LYS A 277 11.52 -9.07 -0.10
CA LYS A 277 12.69 -8.17 0.00
C LYS A 277 13.49 -8.09 -1.30
N ASN A 278 13.97 -6.89 -1.61
CA ASN A 278 14.91 -6.62 -2.71
C ASN A 278 16.35 -6.92 -2.29
N ILE A 279 17.19 -7.40 -3.22
CA ILE A 279 18.64 -7.70 -3.04
C ILE A 279 19.42 -6.54 -2.40
N SER A 280 19.01 -5.30 -2.65
CA SER A 280 19.62 -4.07 -2.12
C SER A 280 19.52 -3.94 -0.59
N GLN A 281 18.62 -4.65 0.07
CA GLN A 281 18.45 -4.61 1.54
C GLN A 281 19.36 -5.59 2.31
N SER A 282 20.30 -6.25 1.62
CA SER A 282 21.27 -7.15 2.25
C SER A 282 22.51 -6.39 2.72
N ALA A 283 23.10 -6.75 3.87
CA ALA A 283 24.36 -6.17 4.35
C ALA A 283 25.29 -7.22 4.98
N ARG A 284 26.57 -6.85 5.13
CA ARG A 284 27.55 -7.65 5.88
C ARG A 284 27.30 -7.58 7.38
N THR A 285 26.88 -6.43 7.90
CA THR A 285 26.49 -6.27 9.30
C THR A 285 25.04 -5.80 9.43
N ASN A 286 24.26 -6.56 10.19
CA ASN A 286 22.83 -6.33 10.43
C ASN A 286 22.55 -6.29 11.93
N TYR A 287 21.62 -5.43 12.34
CA TYR A 287 21.18 -5.26 13.72
C TYR A 287 19.68 -5.47 13.82
N ILE A 288 19.26 -6.35 14.75
CA ILE A 288 17.86 -6.49 15.14
C ILE A 288 17.73 -6.03 16.58
N ASN A 289 17.08 -4.89 16.76
CA ASN A 289 16.67 -4.46 18.08
C ASN A 289 15.59 -5.38 18.64
N TYR A 290 15.52 -5.42 19.97
CA TYR A 290 14.36 -5.94 20.65
C TYR A 290 14.09 -7.43 20.39
N PHE A 291 15.10 -8.27 20.54
CA PHE A 291 14.97 -9.73 20.37
C PHE A 291 14.63 -10.38 21.71
N GLU A 292 13.45 -11.01 21.83
CA GLU A 292 13.02 -11.77 23.00
C GLU A 292 13.42 -13.24 22.80
N PRO A 293 14.52 -13.75 23.40
CA PRO A 293 15.08 -15.05 23.03
C PRO A 293 14.13 -16.23 23.31
N LYS A 294 13.21 -16.06 24.28
CA LYS A 294 12.15 -17.02 24.60
C LYS A 294 11.06 -17.15 23.54
N ARG A 295 10.88 -16.16 22.66
CA ARG A 295 9.71 -16.06 21.77
C ARG A 295 10.08 -15.96 20.31
N ASP A 296 11.16 -15.26 20.02
CA ASP A 296 11.49 -14.87 18.66
C ASP A 296 12.36 -15.90 17.94
N LEU A 297 12.19 -15.94 16.62
CA LEU A 297 13.01 -16.73 15.71
C LEU A 297 13.73 -15.78 14.76
N LEU A 298 15.00 -16.04 14.51
CA LEU A 298 15.82 -15.29 13.58
C LEU A 298 15.97 -16.09 12.28
N TYR A 299 15.77 -15.44 11.14
CA TYR A 299 15.97 -16.03 9.82
C TYR A 299 17.09 -15.29 9.11
N LEU A 300 18.06 -16.06 8.61
CA LEU A 300 19.22 -15.58 7.86
C LEU A 300 19.14 -16.12 6.44
N THR A 301 18.82 -15.27 5.47
CA THR A 301 18.65 -15.68 4.06
C THR A 301 19.89 -15.33 3.27
N ASN A 302 20.51 -16.33 2.65
CA ASN A 302 21.62 -16.16 1.72
C ASN A 302 21.09 -16.25 0.29
N PRO A 303 20.97 -15.14 -0.47
CA PRO A 303 20.52 -15.18 -1.86
C PRO A 303 21.60 -15.65 -2.84
N ARG A 304 22.85 -15.83 -2.39
CA ARG A 304 24.00 -16.07 -3.27
C ARG A 304 24.28 -17.55 -3.51
N PHE A 305 24.98 -17.82 -4.61
CA PHE A 305 25.43 -19.16 -5.00
C PHE A 305 26.62 -19.69 -4.21
N LYS A 306 27.31 -18.85 -3.44
CA LYS A 306 28.36 -19.24 -2.50
C LYS A 306 27.77 -19.32 -1.10
N ALA A 307 28.22 -20.28 -0.30
CA ALA A 307 27.85 -20.35 1.11
C ALA A 307 28.36 -19.11 1.86
N VAL A 308 27.59 -18.64 2.84
CA VAL A 308 27.95 -17.47 3.65
C VAL A 308 28.01 -17.90 5.11
N LYS A 309 29.04 -17.44 5.83
CA LYS A 309 29.16 -17.68 7.27
C LYS A 309 28.65 -16.44 7.99
N ALA A 310 27.63 -16.58 8.81
CA ALA A 310 27.04 -15.52 9.61
C ALA A 310 27.31 -15.77 11.09
N VAL A 311 27.90 -14.81 11.79
CA VAL A 311 28.11 -14.87 13.24
C VAL A 311 27.04 -14.02 13.91
N VAL A 312 26.17 -14.67 14.65
CA VAL A 312 25.04 -14.11 15.40
C VAL A 312 25.46 -13.86 16.84
N TYR A 313 25.42 -12.61 17.26
CA TYR A 313 25.70 -12.18 18.63
C TYR A 313 24.40 -11.81 19.32
N LEU A 314 24.18 -12.40 20.49
CA LEU A 314 23.12 -12.03 21.42
C LEU A 314 23.72 -11.07 22.46
N VAL A 315 23.35 -9.80 22.38
CA VAL A 315 23.99 -8.74 23.16
C VAL A 315 22.96 -8.05 24.04
N ASN A 316 23.31 -7.85 25.31
CA ASN A 316 22.54 -7.06 26.27
C ASN A 316 23.55 -6.31 27.15
N ASN A 317 23.32 -5.02 27.40
CA ASN A 317 24.23 -4.17 28.18
C ASN A 317 25.73 -4.35 27.85
N ASN A 318 26.10 -4.37 26.56
CA ASN A 318 27.47 -4.58 26.03
C ASN A 318 28.09 -5.95 26.24
N LYS A 319 27.48 -6.80 27.08
CA LYS A 319 27.98 -8.15 27.29
C LYS A 319 27.43 -9.05 26.20
N VAL A 320 28.34 -9.72 25.49
CA VAL A 320 27.95 -10.80 24.58
C VAL A 320 27.57 -11.99 25.44
N TYR A 321 26.27 -12.25 25.55
CA TYR A 321 25.76 -13.39 26.32
C TYR A 321 25.77 -14.69 25.52
N HIS A 322 25.80 -14.57 24.20
CA HIS A 322 25.90 -15.72 23.31
C HIS A 322 26.48 -15.32 21.96
N ARG A 323 27.33 -16.19 21.42
CA ARG A 323 27.88 -16.10 20.08
C ARG A 323 27.59 -17.40 19.36
N LYS A 324 26.88 -17.33 18.23
CA LYS A 324 26.56 -18.48 17.40
C LYS A 324 27.03 -18.26 15.96
N THR A 325 27.91 -19.12 15.49
CA THR A 325 28.31 -19.15 14.08
C THR A 325 27.33 -20.02 13.30
N VAL A 326 26.82 -19.51 12.19
CA VAL A 326 25.84 -20.17 11.33
C VAL A 326 26.36 -20.16 9.91
N ARG A 327 26.65 -21.35 9.37
CA ARG A 327 26.92 -21.50 7.94
C ARG A 327 25.59 -21.56 7.21
N ILE A 328 25.33 -20.58 6.36
CA ILE A 328 24.16 -20.50 5.50
C ILE A 328 24.59 -21.03 4.14
N ALA A 329 24.02 -22.17 3.74
CA ALA A 329 24.31 -22.76 2.44
C ALA A 329 23.96 -21.80 1.29
N ARG A 330 24.44 -22.13 0.09
CA ARG A 330 24.11 -21.39 -1.12
C ARG A 330 22.60 -21.37 -1.32
N ARG A 331 22.03 -20.20 -1.60
CA ARG A 331 20.59 -20.00 -1.88
C ARG A 331 19.71 -20.69 -0.84
N SER A 332 20.02 -20.50 0.44
CA SER A 332 19.28 -21.13 1.53
C SER A 332 18.94 -20.12 2.63
N VAL A 333 18.08 -20.56 3.54
CA VAL A 333 17.75 -19.85 4.78
C VAL A 333 18.29 -20.67 5.93
N ALA A 334 18.85 -20.02 6.94
CA ALA A 334 19.14 -20.63 8.23
C ALA A 334 18.26 -20.01 9.31
N MET A 335 17.61 -20.85 10.10
CA MET A 335 16.85 -20.40 11.27
C MET A 335 17.71 -20.50 12.53
N VAL A 336 17.69 -19.46 13.35
CA VAL A 336 18.31 -19.43 14.68
C VAL A 336 17.24 -19.18 15.72
N SER A 337 17.15 -20.11 16.68
CA SER A 337 16.22 -20.07 17.81
C SER A 337 16.98 -20.12 19.12
N TYR A 338 16.49 -19.37 20.10
CA TYR A 338 17.03 -19.33 21.46
C TYR A 338 16.02 -19.86 22.50
N LYS A 339 14.89 -20.42 22.06
CA LYS A 339 13.77 -20.84 22.94
C LYS A 339 14.18 -21.83 24.02
N ARG A 340 15.13 -22.73 23.72
CA ARG A 340 15.64 -23.78 24.62
C ARG A 340 16.99 -23.42 25.27
N SER A 341 17.46 -22.18 25.10
CA SER A 341 18.76 -21.76 25.62
C SER A 341 18.64 -21.15 27.04
N LYS A 342 19.72 -21.19 27.83
CA LYS A 342 19.80 -20.49 29.13
C LYS A 342 19.52 -18.99 28.98
N GLN A 343 19.75 -18.44 27.80
CA GLN A 343 19.55 -17.04 27.41
C GLN A 343 18.06 -16.64 27.24
N ARG A 344 17.10 -17.57 27.36
CA ARG A 344 15.65 -17.27 27.26
C ARG A 344 15.14 -16.24 28.28
N ARG A 345 15.86 -16.07 29.40
CA ARG A 345 15.52 -15.13 30.47
C ARG A 345 16.00 -13.70 30.21
N LEU A 346 16.89 -13.49 29.24
CA LEU A 346 17.41 -12.16 28.93
C LEU A 346 16.30 -11.24 28.39
N LYS A 347 16.26 -10.01 28.90
CA LYS A 347 15.37 -8.91 28.46
C LYS A 347 16.22 -7.81 27.83
N GLY A 348 15.64 -7.00 26.94
CA GLY A 348 16.35 -5.85 26.34
C GLY A 348 17.48 -6.21 25.38
N VAL A 349 17.47 -7.44 24.86
CA VAL A 349 18.53 -7.96 23.99
C VAL A 349 18.39 -7.42 22.58
N TYR A 350 19.52 -7.20 21.90
CA TYR A 350 19.57 -7.04 20.46
C TYR A 350 20.46 -8.10 19.81
N VAL A 351 20.23 -8.34 18.52
CA VAL A 351 21.02 -9.27 17.73
C VAL A 351 21.92 -8.48 16.79
N ARG A 352 23.23 -8.70 16.86
CA ARG A 352 24.19 -8.26 15.85
C ARG A 352 24.57 -9.45 14.99
N ILE A 353 24.60 -9.29 13.67
CA ILE A 353 24.94 -10.37 12.74
C ILE A 353 25.99 -9.89 11.79
N ASN A 354 27.12 -10.59 11.76
CA ASN A 354 28.22 -10.32 10.84
C ASN A 354 28.33 -11.47 9.85
N ALA A 355 28.17 -11.19 8.55
CA ALA A 355 28.29 -12.15 7.47
C ALA A 355 29.62 -11.98 6.73
N SER A 356 30.40 -13.05 6.66
CA SER A 356 31.61 -13.17 5.85
C SER A 356 31.33 -14.02 4.60
N GLY A 357 31.78 -13.55 3.43
CA GLY A 357 31.53 -14.21 2.14
C GLY A 357 30.32 -13.69 1.36
N GLY A 358 29.58 -12.71 1.88
CA GLY A 358 28.47 -12.10 1.16
C GLY A 358 27.56 -11.25 2.03
N ARG A 359 26.62 -10.55 1.38
CA ARG A 359 25.52 -9.85 2.05
C ARG A 359 24.38 -10.84 2.26
N ILE A 360 23.73 -10.80 3.42
CA ILE A 360 22.58 -11.65 3.75
C ILE A 360 21.38 -10.80 4.13
N PHE A 361 20.19 -11.37 4.01
CA PHE A 361 19.00 -10.79 4.62
C PHE A 361 18.79 -11.34 6.01
N VAL A 362 18.34 -10.47 6.89
CA VAL A 362 17.99 -10.86 8.24
C VAL A 362 16.58 -10.36 8.55
N SER A 363 15.78 -11.26 9.11
CA SER A 363 14.48 -10.93 9.68
C SER A 363 14.25 -11.68 10.98
N LYS A 364 13.47 -11.10 11.89
CA LYS A 364 13.00 -11.76 13.10
C LYS A 364 11.50 -12.03 13.00
N LYS A 365 11.05 -13.24 13.31
CA LYS A 365 9.64 -13.60 13.51
C LYS A 365 9.29 -13.52 14.99
N THR A 366 8.25 -12.76 15.32
CA THR A 366 7.69 -12.65 16.68
C THR A 366 6.54 -13.63 16.90
N LYS A 367 6.20 -13.92 18.16
CA LYS A 367 4.99 -14.71 18.52
C LYS A 367 3.69 -14.10 17.97
N SER A 368 3.65 -12.77 17.84
CA SER A 368 2.54 -12.02 17.25
C SER A 368 2.49 -12.08 15.71
N SER A 369 3.26 -12.99 15.09
CA SER A 369 3.29 -13.19 13.63
C SER A 369 3.79 -12.00 12.80
N PHE A 370 4.49 -11.05 13.44
CA PHE A 370 5.15 -9.95 12.72
C PHE A 370 6.61 -10.30 12.43
N TYR A 371 7.03 -10.00 11.20
CA TYR A 371 8.42 -9.99 10.83
C TYR A 371 8.97 -8.57 10.95
N THR A 372 10.11 -8.40 11.62
CA THR A 372 10.83 -7.12 11.68
C THR A 372 12.14 -7.26 10.91
N PRO A 373 12.40 -6.42 9.88
CA PRO A 373 13.67 -6.43 9.17
C PRO A 373 14.79 -5.92 10.09
N ALA A 374 15.99 -6.46 9.90
CA ALA A 374 17.17 -5.90 10.53
C ALA A 374 17.55 -4.55 9.90
N GLN A 375 18.03 -3.62 10.72
CA GLN A 375 18.68 -2.41 10.23
C GLN A 375 20.10 -2.74 9.80
N THR A 376 20.53 -2.20 8.66
CA THR A 376 21.87 -2.43 8.12
C THR A 376 22.84 -1.40 8.70
N ALA A 377 24.07 -1.81 9.03
CA ALA A 377 25.03 -0.97 9.75
C ALA A 377 25.30 0.40 9.11
N ASN A 378 25.34 0.45 7.78
CA ASN A 378 25.65 1.66 7.02
C ASN A 378 24.45 2.64 6.94
N LYS A 379 23.28 2.24 7.44
CA LYS A 379 22.07 3.07 7.45
C LYS A 379 21.80 3.74 8.80
N ILE A 380 22.71 3.59 9.75
CA ILE A 380 22.52 4.08 11.12
C ILE A 380 23.01 5.53 11.18
N ASN A 381 22.17 6.45 11.66
CA ASN A 381 22.47 7.88 11.63
C ASN A 381 22.74 8.49 12.99
N LYS A 382 23.55 9.57 12.99
CA LYS A 382 23.82 10.42 14.15
C LYS A 382 22.58 11.21 14.57
N THR A 383 21.70 11.54 13.63
CA THR A 383 20.42 12.19 13.92
C THR A 383 19.28 11.31 13.45
N LEU A 384 18.35 11.02 14.35
CA LEU A 384 17.18 10.18 14.10
C LEU A 384 15.92 10.87 14.59
N TYR A 385 14.83 10.71 13.83
CA TYR A 385 13.51 11.23 14.18
C TYR A 385 12.54 10.08 14.33
N ILE A 386 11.88 10.02 15.48
CA ILE A 386 10.80 9.07 15.72
C ILE A 386 9.51 9.87 15.74
N GLN A 387 8.62 9.54 14.82
CA GLN A 387 7.31 10.14 14.68
C GLN A 387 6.27 9.46 15.59
N ASN A 388 5.18 10.16 15.86
CA ASN A 388 4.01 9.75 16.64
C ASN A 388 4.39 8.98 17.92
N PHE A 389 5.38 9.53 18.63
CA PHE A 389 5.73 9.00 19.94
C PHE A 389 4.77 9.61 20.95
N ASP A 390 3.76 8.84 21.35
CA ASP A 390 2.94 9.12 22.52
C ASP A 390 3.70 8.62 23.76
N PRO A 391 4.24 9.52 24.61
CA PRO A 391 5.01 9.11 25.77
C PRO A 391 4.21 8.27 26.76
N ALA A 392 2.88 8.33 26.76
CA ALA A 392 2.01 7.53 27.60
C ALA A 392 1.87 6.08 27.07
N ARG A 393 1.93 5.90 25.75
CA ARG A 393 1.67 4.62 25.08
C ARG A 393 2.92 3.97 24.50
N ASN A 394 4.02 4.69 24.32
CA ASN A 394 5.19 4.22 23.62
C ASN A 394 6.40 4.04 24.56
N LEU A 395 7.18 2.99 24.29
CA LEU A 395 8.48 2.75 24.89
C LEU A 395 9.54 2.96 23.81
N LEU A 396 10.50 3.83 24.10
CA LEU A 396 11.63 4.09 23.23
C LEU A 396 12.85 3.31 23.68
N TYR A 397 13.39 2.49 22.79
CA TYR A 397 14.68 1.83 22.99
C TYR A 397 15.71 2.38 22.04
N ILE A 398 16.88 2.73 22.57
CA ILE A 398 18.01 3.23 21.80
C ILE A 398 19.19 2.31 22.03
N THR A 399 19.68 1.73 20.96
CA THR A 399 20.86 0.88 20.92
C THR A 399 22.03 1.68 20.37
N ASN A 400 23.17 1.69 21.06
CA ASN A 400 24.41 2.21 20.51
C ASN A 400 25.22 1.05 19.87
N PRO A 401 25.20 0.89 18.54
CA PRO A 401 25.92 -0.21 17.88
C PRO A 401 27.44 0.02 17.82
N ASN A 402 27.95 1.20 18.18
CA ASN A 402 29.35 1.60 18.00
C ASN A 402 30.25 1.14 19.15
N ARG A 403 31.56 1.12 18.89
CA ARG A 403 32.62 0.89 19.89
C ARG A 403 32.92 2.11 20.77
N ARG A 404 32.37 3.28 20.46
CA ARG A 404 32.53 4.52 21.23
C ARG A 404 31.24 4.87 21.99
N LYS A 405 31.38 5.56 23.12
CA LYS A 405 30.24 6.02 23.94
C LYS A 405 29.36 6.96 23.11
N ALA A 406 28.07 6.67 23.05
CA ALA A 406 27.09 7.56 22.44
C ALA A 406 26.60 8.57 23.48
N ARG A 407 27.00 9.82 23.28
CA ARG A 407 26.41 10.99 23.91
C ARG A 407 25.22 11.38 23.05
N LEU A 408 24.02 11.27 23.61
CA LEU A 408 22.83 11.66 22.88
C LEU A 408 21.95 12.64 23.62
N ILE A 409 21.35 13.53 22.84
CA ILE A 409 20.40 14.52 23.25
C ILE A 409 19.07 14.09 22.67
N LEU A 410 18.17 13.68 23.56
CA LEU A 410 16.78 13.40 23.24
C LEU A 410 15.99 14.67 23.43
N LYS A 411 15.40 15.16 22.36
CA LYS A 411 14.45 16.27 22.39
C LYS A 411 13.07 15.73 22.07
N TYR A 412 12.14 15.92 22.99
CA TYR A 412 10.72 15.73 22.76
C TYR A 412 10.19 17.05 22.24
N ILE A 413 9.82 17.05 20.97
CA ILE A 413 9.41 18.22 20.24
C ILE A 413 7.90 18.13 20.05
N GLN A 414 7.19 19.15 20.53
CA GLN A 414 5.76 19.34 20.33
C GLN A 414 5.58 20.77 19.83
N ASP A 415 4.84 20.94 18.73
CA ASP A 415 4.61 22.24 18.07
C ASP A 415 5.92 22.96 17.70
N GLY A 416 6.95 22.16 17.41
CA GLY A 416 8.29 22.60 17.08
C GLY A 416 9.16 23.17 18.19
N ARG A 417 8.65 23.21 19.41
CA ARG A 417 9.45 23.54 20.60
C ARG A 417 9.90 22.26 21.28
N SER A 418 11.17 22.23 21.69
CA SER A 418 11.68 21.16 22.56
C SER A 418 11.04 21.30 23.94
N ARG A 419 9.90 20.66 24.18
CA ARG A 419 9.18 20.68 25.47
C ARG A 419 9.97 19.97 26.56
N TYR A 420 10.79 19.01 26.18
CA TYR A 420 11.65 18.29 27.11
C TYR A 420 12.93 17.85 26.42
N GLN A 421 14.06 18.12 27.06
CA GLN A 421 15.36 17.65 26.62
C GLN A 421 15.97 16.72 27.67
N LYS A 422 16.53 15.60 27.24
CA LYS A 422 17.33 14.74 28.10
C LYS A 422 18.64 14.39 27.42
N ARG A 423 19.74 14.66 28.13
CA ARG A 423 21.04 14.09 27.77
C ARG A 423 21.09 12.66 28.30
N ILE A 424 21.39 11.71 27.42
CA ILE A 424 21.60 10.32 27.76
C ILE A 424 23.01 9.94 27.28
N HIS A 425 23.65 9.12 28.08
CA HIS A 425 24.91 8.48 27.75
C HIS A 425 24.65 7.00 27.58
N ILE A 426 24.89 6.49 26.38
CA ILE A 426 24.76 5.06 26.07
C ILE A 426 26.16 4.51 25.88
N ARG A 427 26.55 3.53 26.69
CA ARG A 427 27.85 2.88 26.58
C ARG A 427 27.97 2.19 25.20
N PRO A 428 29.20 1.93 24.71
CA PRO A 428 29.39 1.18 23.46
C PRO A 428 28.67 -0.17 23.49
N HIS A 429 27.75 -0.46 22.55
CA HIS A 429 26.98 -1.71 22.48
C HIS A 429 25.80 -1.84 23.47
N ASP A 430 25.32 -0.72 24.02
CA ASP A 430 24.34 -0.73 25.10
C ASP A 430 22.92 -0.43 24.56
N VAL A 431 21.90 -0.84 25.31
CA VAL A 431 20.49 -0.55 25.00
C VAL A 431 19.87 0.18 26.17
N VAL A 432 19.42 1.41 25.95
CA VAL A 432 18.72 2.18 26.97
C VAL A 432 17.24 2.24 26.65
N LEU A 433 16.41 1.86 27.62
CA LEU A 433 14.99 2.18 27.65
C LEU A 433 14.81 3.62 28.13
N VAL A 434 14.23 4.44 27.27
CA VAL A 434 13.77 5.78 27.62
C VAL A 434 12.29 5.70 27.98
N ASP A 435 12.00 5.30 29.22
CA ASP A 435 10.65 5.37 29.79
C ASP A 435 10.47 6.70 30.51
N LYS A 436 9.63 7.56 29.94
CA LYS A 436 9.30 8.87 30.50
C LYS A 436 7.80 9.10 30.65
N ARG A 437 7.02 8.01 30.71
CA ARG A 437 5.57 8.03 30.90
C ARG A 437 5.11 8.96 32.02
N ARG A 438 5.77 8.91 33.19
CA ARG A 438 5.39 9.75 34.35
C ARG A 438 5.55 11.25 34.09
N ARG A 439 6.61 11.66 33.40
CA ARG A 439 6.95 13.08 33.22
C ARG A 439 6.34 13.71 31.97
N LEU A 440 6.01 12.87 30.98
CA LEU A 440 5.56 13.32 29.67
C LEU A 440 4.12 12.90 29.35
N LYS A 441 3.36 12.33 30.30
CA LYS A 441 1.98 11.85 30.09
C LYS A 441 1.01 12.93 29.61
N ARG A 442 1.32 14.20 29.90
CA ARG A 442 0.53 15.38 29.51
C ARG A 442 0.92 15.94 28.16
N LEU A 443 2.09 15.57 27.64
CA LEU A 443 2.48 15.89 26.28
C LEU A 443 1.80 14.82 25.41
N GLY A 444 0.95 15.26 24.49
CA GLY A 444 0.25 14.36 23.56
C GLY A 444 1.21 13.64 22.61
N GLU A 445 0.80 13.41 21.36
CA GLU A 445 1.73 12.87 20.38
C GLU A 445 2.89 13.86 20.14
N THR A 446 4.13 13.37 20.29
CA THR A 446 5.34 14.19 20.14
C THR A 446 6.33 13.57 19.17
N PHE A 447 7.25 14.38 18.66
CA PHE A 447 8.43 13.90 17.93
C PHE A 447 9.57 13.70 18.88
N ILE A 448 10.30 12.59 18.72
CA ILE A 448 11.58 12.44 19.37
C ILE A 448 12.68 12.69 18.34
N LYS A 449 13.41 13.80 18.51
CA LYS A 449 14.69 14.04 17.86
C LYS A 449 15.79 13.46 18.74
N ILE A 450 16.51 12.48 18.21
CA ILE A 450 17.70 11.89 18.82
C ILE A 450 18.90 12.46 18.09
N ILE A 451 19.72 13.25 18.79
CA ILE A 451 21.00 13.74 18.28
C ILE A 451 22.07 12.96 19.01
N ALA A 452 22.95 12.28 18.29
CA ALA A 452 24.01 11.47 18.85
C ALA A 452 25.35 11.84 18.23
N ASN A 453 26.41 11.85 19.03
CA ASN A 453 27.78 12.03 18.53
C ASN A 453 28.25 10.85 17.65
N VAL A 454 27.57 9.70 17.70
CA VAL A 454 27.81 8.49 16.90
C VAL A 454 26.48 7.90 16.43
N SER A 455 26.49 7.10 15.37
CA SER A 455 25.29 6.53 14.77
C SER A 455 24.53 5.59 15.71
N VAL A 456 23.26 5.85 16.03
CA VAL A 456 22.48 4.99 16.93
C VAL A 456 21.24 4.39 16.28
N VAL A 457 20.81 3.23 16.78
CA VAL A 457 19.62 2.52 16.31
C VAL A 457 18.51 2.77 17.33
N ALA A 458 17.38 3.35 16.94
CA ALA A 458 16.25 3.47 17.84
C ALA A 458 15.02 2.72 17.33
N SER A 459 14.23 2.19 18.27
CA SER A 459 13.00 1.46 17.98
C SER A 459 11.89 1.90 18.93
N ASN A 460 10.74 2.24 18.36
CA ASN A 460 9.53 2.55 19.09
C ASN A 460 8.67 1.28 19.26
N ARG A 461 8.26 0.98 20.49
CA ARG A 461 7.30 -0.10 20.80
C ARG A 461 6.07 0.51 21.45
N MET A 462 4.91 0.40 20.81
CA MET A 462 3.64 0.68 21.48
C MET A 462 3.39 -0.36 22.58
N ALA A 463 2.98 0.10 23.77
CA ALA A 463 2.61 -0.72 24.92
C ALA A 463 1.49 -1.71 24.58
N ARG A 464 0.69 -1.42 23.54
CA ARG A 464 -0.30 -2.33 22.94
C ARG A 464 -0.07 -2.41 21.42
N ALA A 465 0.94 -3.20 21.04
CA ALA A 465 1.20 -3.79 19.71
C ALA A 465 0.87 -2.95 18.44
N THR A 466 1.71 -1.96 18.14
CA THR A 466 2.03 -1.55 16.76
C THR A 466 3.46 -1.01 16.77
N TYR A 467 4.27 -1.36 15.77
CA TYR A 467 5.66 -0.89 15.64
C TYR A 467 5.69 0.20 14.57
N GLN A 468 6.25 1.36 14.90
CA GLN A 468 6.54 2.43 13.96
C GLN A 468 8.05 2.48 13.73
N LEU A 469 8.47 2.34 12.47
CA LEU A 469 9.88 2.44 12.09
C LEU A 469 10.25 3.91 11.91
N ALA A 470 11.33 4.32 12.56
CA ALA A 470 11.95 5.62 12.35
C ALA A 470 12.96 5.50 11.21
N GLU A 471 12.83 6.34 10.18
CA GLU A 471 13.78 6.35 9.08
C GLU A 471 14.95 7.32 9.34
N PRO A 472 16.19 6.94 8.98
CA PRO A 472 17.38 7.77 9.19
C PRO A 472 17.43 8.98 8.22
N LEU A 473 17.94 10.15 8.64
CA LEU A 473 18.12 11.37 7.79
C LEU A 473 18.84 11.17 6.43
N SER A 474 19.84 10.30 6.33
CA SER A 474 20.52 9.87 5.08
C SER A 474 19.65 9.01 4.14
N PHE A 475 18.47 8.58 4.59
CA PHE A 475 17.40 7.99 3.76
C PHE A 475 16.37 9.02 3.32
N ALA A 476 16.37 10.22 3.92
CA ALA A 476 15.88 11.39 3.21
C ALA A 476 16.91 11.71 2.12
N ASN A 477 16.86 10.95 1.04
CA ASN A 477 17.23 11.48 -0.26
C ASN A 477 16.47 12.81 -0.44
N LYS A 478 16.84 13.64 -1.43
CA LYS A 478 15.97 14.72 -1.91
C LYS A 478 14.51 14.27 -2.05
N THR A 479 14.24 12.96 -2.20
CA THR A 479 12.92 12.37 -2.34
C THR A 479 12.69 11.17 -1.40
N THR A 480 11.69 11.25 -0.51
CA THR A 480 11.25 10.19 0.41
C THR A 480 9.88 9.66 0.01
N TYR A 481 9.59 8.36 0.15
CA TYR A 481 8.28 7.79 -0.22
C TYR A 481 7.60 7.13 0.98
N VAL A 482 6.33 7.47 1.23
CA VAL A 482 5.45 6.87 2.23
C VAL A 482 4.34 6.13 1.51
N ALA A 483 4.37 4.80 1.55
CA ALA A 483 3.29 3.98 1.00
C ALA A 483 2.12 3.85 1.99
N ASP A 484 0.95 3.50 1.46
CA ASP A 484 -0.28 3.22 2.22
C ASP A 484 -0.81 4.40 3.04
N PHE A 485 -0.40 5.62 2.68
CA PHE A 485 -1.00 6.82 3.23
C PHE A 485 -2.41 6.98 2.67
N ASN A 486 -3.40 7.14 3.53
CA ASN A 486 -4.77 7.41 3.16
C ASN A 486 -5.10 8.87 3.47
N ALA A 487 -4.93 9.75 2.48
CA ALA A 487 -5.24 11.17 2.60
C ALA A 487 -6.69 11.47 3.05
N ALA A 488 -7.62 10.50 2.92
CA ALA A 488 -9.01 10.64 3.35
C ALA A 488 -9.21 10.53 4.88
N SER A 489 -8.31 9.82 5.57
CA SER A 489 -8.46 9.48 6.98
C SER A 489 -7.21 9.73 7.81
N GLU A 490 -6.09 10.00 7.17
CA GLU A 490 -4.79 10.16 7.79
C GLU A 490 -4.26 11.56 7.50
N THR A 491 -3.71 12.20 8.53
CA THR A 491 -2.99 13.46 8.39
C THR A 491 -1.52 13.14 8.12
N LEU A 492 -0.97 13.70 7.04
CA LEU A 492 0.46 13.57 6.78
C LEU A 492 1.18 14.57 7.66
N TYR A 493 2.20 14.14 8.39
CA TYR A 493 3.00 15.04 9.21
C TYR A 493 4.41 15.12 8.64
N ILE A 494 4.77 16.29 8.13
CA ILE A 494 6.13 16.56 7.65
C ILE A 494 6.84 17.42 8.68
N LEU A 495 8.07 17.04 8.96
CA LEU A 495 8.87 17.62 10.02
C LEU A 495 10.06 18.30 9.40
N ASN A 496 10.25 19.58 9.73
CA ASN A 496 11.48 20.26 9.47
C ASN A 496 12.28 20.35 10.75
N PRO A 497 13.34 19.55 10.90
CA PRO A 497 14.08 19.55 12.14
C PRO A 497 15.35 20.43 12.09
N ILE A 498 15.51 21.21 11.02
CA ILE A 498 16.62 22.11 10.74
C ILE A 498 16.24 23.53 11.22
N GLY A 499 17.26 24.34 11.56
CA GLY A 499 17.09 25.72 12.06
C GLY A 499 16.80 26.77 10.99
N SER A 500 16.54 26.35 9.75
CA SER A 500 16.11 27.17 8.63
C SER A 500 14.71 26.75 8.17
N VAL A 501 13.96 27.64 7.53
CA VAL A 501 12.70 27.25 6.87
C VAL A 501 13.07 26.32 5.72
N GLN A 502 12.35 25.21 5.57
CA GLN A 502 12.58 24.24 4.50
C GLN A 502 11.34 24.17 3.62
N LYS A 503 11.54 24.01 2.32
CA LYS A 503 10.45 23.70 1.40
C LYS A 503 10.43 22.19 1.16
N ALA A 504 9.24 21.61 1.24
CA ALA A 504 9.01 20.21 0.89
C ALA A 504 7.88 20.12 -0.13
N THR A 505 8.19 19.56 -1.29
CA THR A 505 7.20 19.27 -2.32
C THR A 505 6.57 17.92 -2.03
N VAL A 506 5.30 17.94 -1.64
CA VAL A 506 4.52 16.75 -1.30
C VAL A 506 3.72 16.36 -2.50
N ASN A 507 4.21 15.32 -3.14
CA ASN A 507 3.57 14.66 -4.23
C ASN A 507 2.80 13.46 -3.67
N ILE A 508 1.57 13.26 -4.09
CA ILE A 508 0.79 12.08 -3.74
C ILE A 508 0.42 11.44 -5.03
N PHE A 509 0.75 10.16 -5.13
CA PHE A 509 0.52 9.36 -6.29
C PHE A 509 -0.53 8.32 -5.97
N THR A 510 -1.43 8.09 -6.91
CA THR A 510 -2.29 6.91 -6.94
C THR A 510 -1.79 6.02 -8.08
N GLY A 511 -1.23 4.85 -7.78
CA GLY A 511 -0.42 4.14 -8.78
C GLY A 511 0.75 5.02 -9.23
N ASN A 512 0.98 5.18 -10.53
CA ASN A 512 2.03 6.09 -11.05
C ASN A 512 1.54 7.51 -11.36
N THR A 513 0.27 7.84 -11.14
CA THR A 513 -0.26 9.18 -11.45
C THR A 513 -0.13 10.09 -10.25
N LEU A 514 0.55 11.22 -10.44
CA LEU A 514 0.59 12.32 -9.48
C LEU A 514 -0.81 12.94 -9.38
N VAL A 515 -1.46 12.79 -8.24
CA VAL A 515 -2.82 13.28 -7.99
C VAL A 515 -2.89 14.51 -7.10
N TYR A 516 -1.78 14.79 -6.43
CA TYR A 516 -1.62 15.99 -5.65
C TYR A 516 -0.14 16.33 -5.65
N SER A 517 0.18 17.59 -5.88
CA SER A 517 1.52 18.12 -5.71
C SER A 517 1.34 19.48 -5.08
N ASN A 518 2.02 19.72 -3.98
CA ASN A 518 2.06 21.04 -3.41
C ASN A 518 3.38 21.27 -2.69
N VAL A 519 3.86 22.50 -2.72
CA VAL A 519 5.08 22.89 -2.03
C VAL A 519 4.70 23.48 -0.69
N PHE A 520 5.19 22.87 0.37
CA PHE A 520 4.92 23.31 1.72
C PHE A 520 6.15 23.96 2.34
N SER A 521 5.97 25.19 2.84
CA SER A 521 6.98 25.84 3.67
C SER A 521 6.83 25.34 5.11
N ILE A 522 7.83 24.59 5.56
CA ILE A 522 7.83 24.03 6.90
C ILE A 522 8.70 24.93 7.77
N GLY A 523 8.05 25.63 8.69
CA GLY A 523 8.71 26.54 9.63
C GLY A 523 9.81 25.85 10.43
N LYS A 524 10.79 26.63 10.87
CA LYS A 524 11.96 26.17 11.66
C LYS A 524 11.50 25.32 12.84
N TYR A 525 12.05 24.12 12.95
CA TYR A 525 11.73 23.13 13.97
C TYR A 525 10.27 22.67 14.04
N ARG A 526 9.37 23.08 13.13
CA ARG A 526 7.94 22.77 13.23
C ARG A 526 7.57 21.42 12.60
N GLN A 527 6.50 20.86 13.12
CA GLN A 527 5.67 19.87 12.45
C GLN A 527 4.64 20.63 11.62
N LEU A 528 4.51 20.25 10.36
CA LEU A 528 3.42 20.69 9.53
C LEU A 528 2.41 19.54 9.40
N PRO A 529 1.25 19.62 10.07
CA PRO A 529 0.11 18.80 9.70
C PRO A 529 -0.32 19.20 8.29
N ILE A 530 -0.23 18.25 7.39
CA ILE A 530 -0.75 18.36 6.04
C ILE A 530 -2.03 17.53 6.05
N ASP A 531 -3.11 18.22 6.43
CA ASP A 531 -4.44 17.65 6.36
C ASP A 531 -4.88 17.63 4.91
N LEU A 532 -4.87 16.43 4.36
CA LEU A 532 -5.16 16.23 2.95
C LEU A 532 -6.60 15.82 2.74
N ARG A 533 -7.44 15.76 3.79
CA ARG A 533 -8.84 15.37 3.72
C ARG A 533 -9.69 16.30 2.85
N SER A 534 -9.31 17.56 2.77
CA SER A 534 -9.90 18.55 1.85
C SER A 534 -9.19 18.62 0.49
N SER A 535 -8.03 17.98 0.34
CA SER A 535 -7.27 18.00 -0.91
C SER A 535 -7.80 17.00 -1.93
N ALA A 536 -7.36 17.16 -3.19
CA ALA A 536 -7.62 16.17 -4.23
C ALA A 536 -7.12 14.76 -3.82
N ALA A 537 -6.02 14.67 -3.05
CA ALA A 537 -5.47 13.41 -2.58
C ALA A 537 -6.44 12.60 -1.71
N ALA A 538 -7.33 13.24 -0.94
CA ALA A 538 -8.31 12.57 -0.06
C ALA A 538 -9.20 11.56 -0.79
N ARG A 539 -9.40 11.78 -2.09
CA ARG A 539 -10.33 11.01 -2.91
C ARG A 539 -9.72 9.68 -3.36
N TYR A 540 -8.42 9.48 -3.12
CA TYR A 540 -7.66 8.34 -3.60
C TYR A 540 -7.27 7.43 -2.42
N SER A 541 -7.52 6.13 -2.57
CA SER A 541 -7.08 5.08 -1.64
C SER A 541 -5.85 4.36 -2.20
N ASN A 542 -4.96 3.85 -1.35
CA ASN A 542 -3.65 3.30 -1.75
C ASN A 542 -2.74 4.35 -2.38
N THR A 543 -2.77 5.57 -1.85
CA THR A 543 -1.83 6.57 -2.31
C THR A 543 -0.45 6.30 -1.73
N TYR A 544 0.60 6.58 -2.51
CA TYR A 544 1.92 6.77 -1.92
C TYR A 544 2.27 8.25 -1.99
N VAL A 545 2.74 8.77 -0.87
CA VAL A 545 3.28 10.11 -0.80
C VAL A 545 4.73 10.04 -1.22
N GLN A 546 5.16 10.90 -2.11
CA GLN A 546 6.55 11.24 -2.37
C GLN A 546 6.78 12.64 -1.80
N ILE A 547 7.74 12.79 -0.90
CA ILE A 547 8.11 14.05 -0.29
C ILE A 547 9.48 14.42 -0.84
N ILE A 548 9.55 15.49 -1.61
CA ILE A 548 10.80 16.02 -2.15
C ILE A 548 11.26 17.17 -1.26
N SER A 549 12.37 17.01 -0.53
CA SER A 549 13.00 18.08 0.26
C SER A 549 13.83 18.97 -0.66
N GLU A 550 13.48 20.25 -0.73
CA GLU A 550 14.26 21.28 -1.41
C GLU A 550 15.24 21.86 -0.38
N ILE A 551 16.33 21.13 -0.15
CA ILE A 551 17.45 21.66 0.65
C ILE A 551 18.15 22.70 -0.23
N SER A 552 17.97 23.98 0.10
CA SER A 552 18.81 25.08 -0.37
C SER A 552 20.16 25.04 0.32
#